data_AF-A0A8T5ND39-F1
#
_entry.id   AF-A0A8T5ND39-F1
#
_cell.length_a   1.000
_cell.length_b   1.000
_cell.length_c   1.000
_cell.angle_alpha   90.00
_cell.angle_beta   90.00
_cell.angle_gamma   90.00
#
_symmetry.space_group_name_H-M   'P 1'
#
loop_
_entity.id
_entity.type
_entity.pdbx_description
1 polymer ?
#
loop_
_entity_poly.entity_id
_entity_poly.type
_entity_poly.pdbx_seq_one_letter_code
_entity_poly.pdbx_strand_id
1 'polypeptide(L)'
;MDDIELILTMLGEATTTRFTRDRDSRIFPELRKDAKDGGDVAGATRKDIEGKLGKSVVSSDNYLEAPERTKRIGNKKEFIE
;
A
#
# COMPACT_ATOMS: atom_id res chain seq x y z
N MET A 1 -2.69 -8.85 2.71
CA MET A 1 -2.71 -7.40 2.50
C MET A 1 -3.42 -6.82 3.69
N ASP A 2 -2.67 -6.07 4.49
CA ASP A 2 -3.11 -5.63 5.81
C ASP A 2 -3.61 -4.17 5.73
N ASP A 3 -4.31 -3.71 6.76
CA ASP A 3 -4.95 -2.38 6.77
C ASP A 3 -3.94 -1.24 6.50
N ILE A 4 -2.73 -1.34 7.06
CA ILE A 4 -1.68 -0.34 6.85
C ILE A 4 -1.20 -0.35 5.38
N GLU A 5 -1.06 -1.52 4.76
CA GLU A 5 -0.68 -1.64 3.35
C GLU A 5 -1.73 -1.02 2.43
N LEU A 6 -3.01 -1.23 2.75
CA LEU A 6 -4.12 -0.62 2.02
C LEU A 6 -4.10 0.91 2.14
N ILE A 7 -3.92 1.45 3.35
CA ILE A 7 -3.85 2.90 3.57
C ILE A 7 -2.65 3.52 2.86
N LEU A 8 -1.48 2.88 2.90
CA LEU A 8 -0.28 3.34 2.19
C LEU A 8 -0.48 3.33 0.67
N THR A 9 -1.20 2.33 0.15
CA THR A 9 -1.57 2.28 -1.27
C THR A 9 -2.48 3.45 -1.65
N MET A 10 -3.53 3.69 -0.85
CA MET A 10 -4.44 4.83 -1.06
C MET A 10 -3.72 6.17 -0.94
N LEU A 11 -2.75 6.29 -0.04
CA LEU A 11 -1.92 7.49 0.10
C LEU A 11 -1.12 7.75 -1.19
N GLY A 12 -0.49 6.73 -1.77
CA GLY A 12 0.25 6.85 -3.03
C GLY A 12 -0.65 7.26 -4.21
N GLU A 13 -1.85 6.67 -4.29
CA GLU A 13 -2.84 7.00 -5.32
C GLU A 13 -3.36 8.44 -5.19
N ALA A 14 -3.76 8.83 -3.97
CA ALA A 14 -4.30 10.14 -3.69
C ALA A 14 -3.26 11.24 -3.93
N THR A 15 -2.01 11.02 -3.51
CA THR A 15 -0.91 11.98 -3.70
C THR A 15 -0.52 12.11 -5.17
N THR A 16 -0.40 10.99 -5.90
CA THR A 16 -0.17 11.01 -7.36
C THR A 16 -1.28 11.80 -8.06
N THR A 17 -2.54 11.52 -7.73
CA THR A 17 -3.70 12.21 -8.31
C THR A 17 -3.68 13.71 -8.02
N ARG A 18 -3.31 14.10 -6.79
CA ARG A 18 -3.16 15.51 -6.41
C ARG A 18 -2.03 16.18 -7.19
N PHE A 19 -0.86 15.55 -7.31
CA PHE A 19 0.25 16.09 -8.07
C PHE A 19 -0.10 16.30 -9.54
N THR A 20 -0.73 15.31 -10.17
CA THR A 20 -1.16 15.44 -11.57
C THR A 20 -2.16 16.56 -11.79
N ARG A 21 -3.13 16.73 -10.87
CA ARG A 21 -4.09 17.83 -10.94
C ARG A 21 -3.45 19.19 -10.72
N ASP A 22 -2.61 19.32 -9.69
CA ASP A 22 -2.04 20.61 -9.29
C ASP A 22 -0.93 21.07 -10.24
N ARG A 23 -0.22 20.14 -10.88
CA ARG A 23 0.83 20.41 -11.88
C ARG A 23 0.31 20.46 -13.31
N ASP A 24 -0.99 20.19 -13.52
CA ASP A 24 -1.62 20.04 -14.84
C ASP A 24 -0.78 19.14 -15.77
N SER A 25 -0.35 17.98 -15.25
CA SER A 25 0.50 17.05 -15.99
C SER A 25 -0.32 16.31 -17.04
N ARG A 26 0.13 16.35 -18.29
CA ARG A 26 -0.65 15.84 -19.46
C ARG A 26 0.09 14.82 -20.29
N ILE A 27 1.42 14.89 -20.31
CA ILE A 27 2.24 13.97 -21.10
C ILE A 27 2.89 12.91 -20.24
N PHE A 28 3.25 11.79 -20.86
CA PHE A 28 3.80 10.63 -20.15
C PHE A 28 5.01 10.94 -19.23
N PRO A 29 6.01 11.75 -19.63
CA PRO A 29 7.13 12.08 -18.74
C PRO A 29 6.70 12.78 -17.44
N GLU A 30 5.68 13.65 -17.52
CA GLU A 30 5.16 14.39 -16.37
C GLU A 30 4.35 13.46 -15.46
N LEU A 31 3.44 12.67 -16.05
CA LEU A 31 2.65 11.68 -15.32
C LEU A 31 3.54 10.64 -14.62
N ARG A 32 4.63 10.23 -15.28
CA ARG A 32 5.63 9.34 -14.69
C ARG A 32 6.33 9.98 -13.48
N LYS A 33 6.62 11.28 -13.56
CA LYS A 33 7.22 12.03 -12.44
C LYS A 33 6.24 12.12 -11.28
N ASP A 34 4.98 12.45 -11.53
CA ASP A 34 3.97 12.55 -10.47
C ASP A 34 3.73 11.22 -9.77
N ALA A 35 3.66 10.12 -10.53
CA ALA A 35 3.53 8.78 -9.99
C ALA A 35 4.74 8.40 -9.12
N LYS A 36 5.95 8.80 -9.54
CA LYS A 36 7.16 8.59 -8.74
C LYS A 36 7.10 9.40 -7.45
N ASP A 37 6.77 10.68 -7.54
CA ASP A 37 6.68 11.57 -6.37
C ASP A 37 5.61 11.08 -5.38
N GLY A 38 4.44 10.64 -5.86
CA GLY A 38 3.38 10.08 -5.01
C GLY A 38 3.80 8.76 -4.35
N GLY A 39 4.51 7.91 -5.10
CA GLY A 39 5.14 6.70 -4.56
C GLY A 39 6.21 7.00 -3.50
N ASP A 40 6.99 8.06 -3.68
CA ASP A 40 8.00 8.50 -2.72
C ASP A 40 7.36 8.99 -1.40
N VAL A 41 6.21 9.66 -1.46
CA VAL A 41 5.44 10.05 -0.26
C VAL A 41 4.94 8.83 0.51
N ALA A 42 4.33 7.86 -0.19
CA ALA A 42 3.89 6.62 0.44
C ALA A 42 5.07 5.82 1.02
N GLY A 43 6.19 5.75 0.29
CA GLY A 43 7.41 5.06 0.71
C GLY A 43 8.07 5.70 1.93
N ALA A 44 8.10 7.04 2.00
CA ALA A 44 8.59 7.77 3.17
C ALA A 44 7.69 7.51 4.39
N THR A 45 6.37 7.55 4.21
CA THR A 45 5.39 7.27 5.27
C THR A 45 5.53 5.85 5.79
N ARG A 46 5.68 4.86 4.90
CA ARG A 46 5.95 3.46 5.29
C ARG A 46 7.19 3.38 6.18
N LYS A 47 8.31 3.96 5.74
CA LYS A 47 9.58 3.93 6.50
C LYS A 47 9.46 4.59 7.87
N ASP A 48 8.72 5.70 7.99
CA ASP A 48 8.46 6.35 9.28
C ASP A 48 7.68 5.43 10.23
N ILE A 49 6.63 4.79 9.73
CA ILE A 49 5.82 3.84 10.51
C ILE A 49 6.67 2.64 10.94
N GLU A 50 7.39 2.02 10.01
CA GLU A 50 8.28 0.87 10.28
C GLU A 50 9.36 1.22 11.30
N GLY A 51 9.95 2.42 11.20
CA GLY A 51 10.95 2.91 12.14
C GLY A 51 10.40 3.07 13.57
N LYS A 52 9.14 3.50 13.71
CA LYS A 52 8.48 3.65 15.02
C LYS A 52 7.99 2.32 15.60
N LEU A 53 7.56 1.39 14.76
CA LEU A 53 7.06 0.09 15.18
C LEU A 53 8.17 -0.96 15.37
N GLY A 54 9.35 -0.76 14.76
CA GLY A 54 10.45 -1.72 14.80
C GLY A 54 10.19 -3.01 14.01
N LYS A 55 9.16 -3.03 13.15
CA LYS A 55 8.78 -4.18 12.32
C LYS A 55 8.24 -3.73 10.96
N SER A 56 8.32 -4.62 9.98
CA SER A 56 7.72 -4.42 8.65
C SER A 56 6.21 -4.23 8.77
N VAL A 57 5.66 -3.29 8.01
CA VAL A 57 4.21 -3.17 7.80
C VAL A 57 3.75 -3.77 6.48
N VAL A 58 4.70 -4.30 5.70
CA VAL A 58 4.43 -5.05 4.47
C VAL A 58 4.37 -6.53 4.81
N SER A 59 3.29 -7.17 4.38
CA SER A 59 3.08 -8.61 4.54
C SER A 59 3.79 -9.38 3.44
N SER A 60 4.34 -10.55 3.77
CA SER A 60 4.86 -11.50 2.77
C SER A 60 3.75 -12.28 2.05
N ASP A 61 2.50 -12.06 2.42
CA ASP A 61 1.37 -12.80 1.91
C ASP A 61 1.00 -12.42 0.48
N ASN A 62 0.97 -13.42 -0.40
CA ASN A 62 0.45 -13.29 -1.76
C ASN A 62 -1.03 -13.66 -1.81
N TYR A 63 -1.87 -12.73 -2.27
CA TYR A 63 -3.32 -12.96 -2.41
C TYR A 63 -3.65 -14.05 -3.44
N LEU A 64 -2.86 -14.20 -4.51
CA LEU A 64 -3.11 -15.18 -5.57
C LEU A 64 -2.83 -16.64 -5.14
N GLU A 65 -1.97 -16.83 -4.14
CA GLU A 65 -1.63 -18.16 -3.63
C GLU A 65 -2.70 -18.70 -2.68
N ALA A 66 -3.26 -17.83 -1.84
CA ALA A 66 -4.34 -18.19 -0.94
C ALA A 66 -5.26 -16.98 -0.72
N PRO A 67 -6.48 -17.00 -1.28
CA PRO A 67 -7.45 -15.92 -1.09
C PRO A 67 -7.74 -15.72 0.40
N GLU A 68 -7.90 -14.48 0.83
CA GLU A 68 -8.18 -14.15 2.24
C GLU A 68 -9.39 -14.91 2.81
N ARG A 69 -10.41 -15.14 1.99
CA ARG A 69 -11.58 -15.92 2.36
C ARG A 69 -11.19 -17.33 2.81
N THR A 70 -10.24 -17.96 2.12
CA THR A 70 -9.76 -19.32 2.44
C THR A 70 -8.93 -19.31 3.71
N LYS A 71 -8.05 -18.30 3.91
CA LYS A 71 -7.26 -18.14 5.13
C LYS A 71 -8.11 -17.91 6.38
N ARG A 72 -9.12 -17.03 6.30
CA ARG A 72 -10.05 -16.73 7.41
C ARG A 72 -10.89 -17.94 7.82
N ILE A 73 -11.17 -18.88 6.90
CA ILE A 73 -11.88 -20.13 7.20
C ILE A 73 -10.98 -21.14 7.91
N GLY A 74 -9.70 -21.25 7.51
CA GLY A 74 -8.70 -22.10 8.16
C GLY A 74 -8.49 -21.72 9.62
N ASN A 75 -8.24 -20.44 9.89
CA ASN A 75 -8.04 -19.93 11.25
C ASN A 75 -9.29 -20.12 12.13
N LYS A 76 -10.50 -20.13 11.55
CA LYS A 76 -11.72 -20.36 12.33
C LYS A 76 -11.83 -21.80 12.83
N LYS A 77 -11.21 -22.79 12.18
CA LYS A 77 -11.24 -24.19 12.64
C LYS A 77 -10.28 -24.43 13.81
N GLU A 78 -9.12 -23.78 13.82
CA GLU A 78 -8.13 -23.88 14.92
C GLU A 78 -8.61 -23.27 16.25
N PHE A 79 -9.62 -22.39 16.24
CA PHE A 79 -10.20 -21.79 17.45
C PHE A 79 -11.40 -22.57 18.02
N ILE A 80 -11.81 -23.68 17.38
CA ILE A 80 -12.99 -24.48 17.78
C ILE A 80 -12.56 -25.88 18.27
N GLU A 81 -11.26 -26.21 18.27
CA GLU A 81 -10.66 -27.33 18.99
C GLU A 81 -9.88 -26.82 20.22
#